data_AF-A0A0Q9YMN3-F1
#
_entry.id   AF-A0A0Q9YMN3-F1
#
_cell.length_a   1.000
_cell.length_b   1.000
_cell.length_c   1.000
_cell.angle_alpha   90.00
_cell.angle_beta   90.00
_cell.angle_gamma   90.00
#
_symmetry.space_group_name_H-M   'P 1'
#
loop_
_entity.id
_entity.type
_entity.pdbx_description
1 polymer ?
#
loop_
_entity_poly.entity_id
_entity_poly.type
_entity_poly.pdbx_seq_one_letter_code
_entity_poly.pdbx_strand_id
1 'polypeptide(L)'
;MLLSPIFSRTFLSDNHHGNVAAIHYGSKEWLKVNSTIDWATQDNRQWISAGSSHKREHLLFDENSELIQDIKDYAVLKCRSSLTHDIPAILSIVNAVVNELTTEPNKTVREVEAELDNKLRDYILKQNTPTGEPIIITMDELIRNKLLVCRHKALLVASILGELVKRQILPPGIVRQYRSTLVNDAGKAIGAHTWAVFRDQKTNDLWICDPRARYVENVTTHQADVEERFYGRFVIERMMQRLNQLDVTEDKKPNDHFMGYFPRLVAHFNLMSIPAPSPLRRSEPPISFLQDNVHLEYRQIEAGNNRTTRFFKHIGKKCSSKAETRFHQLIRMSDLFKKLSNNTELPNSEKAKILYAYLQTIRMNIADENNTFYSSLAELCNYYINELCSFSLEIGDIGLFTEIELNIATRLEYNQQANDMISGKLIDINNMRFGGEVSMA
;
A
#
# COMPACT_ATOMS: atom_id res chain seq x y z
N MET A 1 16.88 -1.40 -17.32
CA MET A 1 15.85 -0.33 -17.36
C MET A 1 14.90 -0.68 -16.23
N LEU A 2 15.04 -0.05 -15.06
CA LEU A 2 14.49 -0.58 -13.79
C LEU A 2 13.49 0.36 -13.10
N LEU A 3 12.73 -0.25 -12.20
CA LEU A 3 11.36 0.02 -11.76
C LEU A 3 11.19 1.27 -10.89
N SER A 4 10.06 1.96 -11.01
CA SER A 4 9.59 2.97 -10.05
C SER A 4 8.77 2.24 -8.98
N PRO A 5 9.08 2.30 -7.68
CA PRO A 5 8.17 1.87 -6.63
C PRO A 5 6.71 2.29 -6.84
N ILE A 6 5.87 1.28 -7.01
CA ILE A 6 4.43 1.48 -7.12
C ILE A 6 3.90 1.96 -5.76
N PHE A 7 3.68 3.26 -5.60
CA PHE A 7 2.96 3.77 -4.44
C PHE A 7 1.53 3.25 -4.46
N SER A 8 1.04 2.88 -3.27
CA SER A 8 -0.38 2.67 -3.06
C SER A 8 -1.14 3.90 -3.54
N ARG A 9 -2.22 3.72 -4.29
CA ARG A 9 -2.98 4.88 -4.77
C ARG A 9 -3.75 5.59 -3.66
N THR A 10 -3.83 4.98 -2.47
CA THR A 10 -4.26 5.62 -1.22
C THR A 10 -3.26 6.72 -0.84
N PHE A 11 -1.96 6.43 -0.84
CA PHE A 11 -0.89 7.41 -0.61
C PHE A 11 -0.97 8.61 -1.57
N LEU A 12 -1.24 8.35 -2.86
CA LEU A 12 -1.38 9.43 -3.85
C LEU A 12 -2.61 10.32 -3.59
N SER A 13 -3.67 9.77 -2.99
CA SER A 13 -4.84 10.54 -2.57
C SER A 13 -4.57 11.32 -1.28
N ASP A 14 -3.89 10.72 -0.30
CA ASP A 14 -3.51 11.36 0.97
C ASP A 14 -2.56 12.53 0.76
N ASN A 15 -1.57 12.39 -0.13
CA ASN A 15 -0.66 13.48 -0.46
C ASN A 15 -1.37 14.64 -1.18
N HIS A 16 -2.46 14.37 -1.92
CA HIS A 16 -3.18 15.40 -2.66
C HIS A 16 -4.17 16.17 -1.79
N HIS A 17 -4.91 15.47 -0.92
CA HIS A 17 -6.01 16.04 -0.14
C HIS A 17 -5.69 16.25 1.34
N GLY A 18 -4.49 15.88 1.77
CA GLY A 18 -4.15 15.73 3.17
C GLY A 18 -4.56 14.36 3.72
N ASN A 19 -3.83 13.94 4.75
CA ASN A 19 -4.15 12.74 5.50
C ASN A 19 -5.24 13.05 6.54
N VAL A 20 -6.48 13.19 6.06
CA VAL A 20 -7.67 13.40 6.89
C VAL A 20 -8.50 12.12 6.92
N ALA A 21 -8.86 11.67 8.13
CA ALA A 21 -9.67 10.48 8.33
C ALA A 21 -11.13 10.69 7.86
N ALA A 22 -11.60 11.92 7.88
CA ALA A 22 -12.95 12.30 7.46
C ALA A 22 -12.96 13.65 6.73
N ILE A 23 -13.94 13.83 5.85
CA ILE A 23 -14.18 15.07 5.10
C ILE A 23 -15.64 15.46 5.28
N HIS A 24 -15.90 16.73 5.57
CA HIS A 24 -17.24 17.27 5.70
C HIS A 24 -17.75 17.76 4.35
N TYR A 25 -18.90 17.25 3.92
CA TYR A 25 -19.63 17.72 2.74
C TYR A 25 -21.08 18.02 3.12
N GLY A 26 -21.48 19.29 2.98
CA GLY A 26 -22.74 19.76 3.51
C GLY A 26 -22.76 19.64 5.05
N SER A 27 -23.83 19.04 5.58
CA SER A 27 -23.99 18.76 7.02
C SER A 27 -23.51 17.36 7.44
N LYS A 28 -22.93 16.59 6.52
CA LYS A 28 -22.54 15.18 6.76
C LYS A 28 -21.02 15.02 6.83
N GLU A 29 -20.58 14.14 7.72
CA GLU A 29 -19.20 13.68 7.82
C GLU A 29 -19.02 12.40 7.00
N TRP A 30 -17.99 12.37 6.15
CA TRP A 30 -17.69 11.23 5.28
C TRP A 30 -16.31 10.68 5.60
N LEU A 31 -16.24 9.40 6.00
CA LEU A 31 -14.99 8.73 6.34
C LEU A 31 -14.22 8.36 5.08
N LYS A 32 -12.91 8.60 5.07
CA LYS A 32 -12.08 8.34 3.90
C LYS A 32 -11.89 6.83 3.68
N VAL A 33 -12.15 6.37 2.46
CA VAL A 33 -11.89 4.99 2.06
C VAL A 33 -10.38 4.74 1.95
N ASN A 34 -9.91 3.69 2.60
CA ASN A 34 -8.57 3.15 2.44
C ASN A 34 -8.61 1.60 2.55
N SER A 35 -7.48 0.95 2.29
CA SER A 35 -7.40 -0.51 2.29
C SER A 35 -7.25 -1.13 3.69
N THR A 36 -7.21 -0.33 4.76
CA THR A 36 -7.19 -0.82 6.15
C THR A 36 -8.61 -1.01 6.70
N ILE A 37 -9.63 -0.64 5.95
CA ILE A 37 -11.03 -0.86 6.33
C ILE A 37 -11.35 -2.33 6.10
N ASP A 38 -11.76 -3.02 7.16
CA ASP A 38 -12.45 -4.30 7.07
C ASP A 38 -13.97 -4.09 7.05
N TRP A 39 -14.58 -4.31 5.89
CA TRP A 39 -16.01 -4.10 5.65
C TRP A 39 -16.90 -5.11 6.39
N ALA A 40 -16.34 -6.24 6.82
CA ALA A 40 -17.08 -7.23 7.61
C ALA A 40 -17.32 -6.76 9.06
N THR A 41 -16.40 -5.97 9.63
CA THR A 41 -16.48 -5.48 11.02
C THR A 41 -16.94 -4.04 11.17
N GLN A 42 -16.92 -3.22 10.12
CA GLN A 42 -17.46 -1.86 10.18
C GLN A 42 -18.99 -1.85 10.07
N ASP A 43 -19.67 -1.08 10.92
CA ASP A 43 -21.08 -0.74 10.72
C ASP A 43 -21.29 0.08 9.44
N ASN A 44 -22.50 0.05 8.89
CA ASN A 44 -22.85 0.80 7.68
C ASN A 44 -22.57 2.30 7.86
N ARG A 45 -21.65 2.83 7.06
CA ARG A 45 -21.12 4.20 7.22
C ARG A 45 -21.18 5.01 5.92
N GLN A 46 -20.94 6.31 6.08
CA GLN A 46 -20.75 7.26 4.98
C GLN A 46 -19.27 7.30 4.62
N TRP A 47 -18.95 6.92 3.39
CA TRP A 47 -17.60 6.78 2.89
C TRP A 47 -17.30 7.76 1.75
N ILE A 48 -16.07 8.25 1.70
CA ILE A 48 -15.57 9.06 0.59
C ILE A 48 -14.30 8.45 -0.02
N SER A 49 -14.35 8.12 -1.30
CA SER A 49 -13.16 7.81 -2.09
C SER A 49 -12.69 9.08 -2.80
N ALA A 50 -11.72 9.76 -2.20
CA ALA A 50 -11.12 10.97 -2.78
C ALA A 50 -10.19 10.62 -3.96
N GLY A 51 -10.41 11.28 -5.11
CA GLY A 51 -9.53 11.23 -6.27
C GLY A 51 -8.08 11.61 -5.94
N SER A 52 -7.11 11.34 -6.82
CA SER A 52 -5.72 11.82 -6.62
C SER A 52 -5.38 12.96 -7.59
N SER A 53 -6.41 13.59 -8.19
CA SER A 53 -6.29 14.70 -9.11
C SER A 53 -7.60 15.46 -9.23
N HIS A 54 -7.55 16.71 -9.69
CA HIS A 54 -8.69 17.57 -10.04
C HIS A 54 -9.54 17.04 -11.21
N LYS A 55 -9.09 16.00 -11.91
CA LYS A 55 -9.83 15.36 -13.03
C LYS A 55 -10.63 14.14 -12.58
N ARG A 56 -10.70 13.91 -11.27
CA ARG A 56 -11.31 12.74 -10.69
C ARG A 56 -12.30 13.16 -9.62
N GLU A 57 -13.40 12.43 -9.57
CA GLU A 57 -14.45 12.64 -8.60
C GLU A 57 -14.01 12.33 -7.17
N HIS A 58 -14.62 13.05 -6.23
CA HIS A 58 -14.79 12.61 -4.86
C HIS A 58 -16.08 11.81 -4.82
N LEU A 59 -15.91 10.50 -4.72
CA LEU A 59 -17.04 9.57 -4.73
C LEU A 59 -17.61 9.47 -3.31
N LEU A 60 -18.85 9.90 -3.15
CA LEU A 60 -19.63 9.74 -1.92
C LEU A 60 -20.39 8.40 -1.97
N PHE A 61 -20.15 7.53 -1.00
CA PHE A 61 -20.77 6.22 -0.87
C PHE A 61 -21.46 6.11 0.49
N ASP A 62 -22.78 6.30 0.52
CA ASP A 62 -23.60 6.13 1.72
C ASP A 62 -24.13 4.70 1.75
N GLU A 63 -23.60 3.86 2.65
CA GLU A 63 -24.07 2.48 2.74
C GLU A 63 -25.54 2.36 3.13
N ASN A 64 -26.13 3.41 3.71
CA ASN A 64 -27.53 3.43 4.12
C ASN A 64 -28.44 4.09 3.07
N SER A 65 -27.96 4.40 1.86
CA SER A 65 -28.88 4.83 0.80
C SER A 65 -29.81 3.67 0.41
N GLU A 66 -31.06 3.99 0.11
CA GLU A 66 -32.09 3.01 -0.26
C GLU A 66 -31.62 2.13 -1.43
N LEU A 67 -31.05 2.75 -2.47
CA LEU A 67 -30.54 2.03 -3.64
C LEU A 67 -29.39 1.05 -3.28
N ILE A 68 -28.49 1.43 -2.37
CA ILE A 68 -27.40 0.55 -1.95
C ILE A 68 -27.94 -0.60 -1.08
N GLN A 69 -28.91 -0.33 -0.21
CA GLN A 69 -29.57 -1.38 0.58
C GLN A 69 -30.32 -2.38 -0.31
N ASP A 70 -31.07 -1.90 -1.31
CA ASP A 70 -31.77 -2.76 -2.29
C ASP A 70 -30.80 -3.69 -3.03
N ILE A 71 -29.64 -3.17 -3.45
CA ILE A 71 -28.60 -3.96 -4.11
C ILE A 71 -28.02 -5.02 -3.16
N LYS A 72 -27.75 -4.66 -1.91
CA LYS A 72 -27.25 -5.60 -0.89
C LYS A 72 -28.27 -6.71 -0.62
N ASP A 73 -29.54 -6.36 -0.44
CA ASP A 73 -30.60 -7.33 -0.18
C ASP A 73 -30.85 -8.25 -1.40
N TYR A 74 -30.75 -7.71 -2.62
CA TYR A 74 -30.79 -8.53 -3.84
C TYR A 74 -29.60 -9.52 -3.90
N ALA A 75 -28.39 -9.07 -3.59
CA ALA A 75 -27.22 -9.95 -3.53
C ALA A 75 -27.38 -11.04 -2.46
N VAL A 76 -27.88 -10.68 -1.28
CA VAL A 76 -28.20 -11.62 -0.19
C VAL A 76 -29.20 -12.68 -0.65
N LEU A 77 -30.29 -12.26 -1.30
CA LEU A 77 -31.31 -13.18 -1.82
C LEU A 77 -30.73 -14.17 -2.82
N LYS A 78 -29.93 -13.69 -3.78
CA LYS A 78 -29.28 -14.52 -4.80
C LYS A 78 -28.30 -15.52 -4.19
N CYS A 79 -27.48 -15.08 -3.23
CA CYS A 79 -26.49 -15.94 -2.59
C CYS A 79 -27.14 -17.01 -1.69
N ARG A 80 -28.22 -16.68 -0.97
CA ARG A 80 -28.99 -17.66 -0.17
C ARG A 80 -29.68 -18.71 -1.01
N SER A 81 -30.07 -18.36 -2.23
CA SER A 81 -30.73 -19.27 -3.17
C SER A 81 -29.76 -20.18 -3.93
N SER A 82 -28.44 -19.98 -3.76
CA SER A 82 -27.41 -20.82 -4.37
C SER A 82 -27.45 -22.22 -3.77
N LEU A 83 -27.33 -23.24 -4.64
CA LEU A 83 -27.27 -24.64 -4.23
C LEU A 83 -25.94 -25.00 -3.56
N THR A 84 -24.88 -24.23 -3.85
CA THR A 84 -23.56 -24.39 -3.24
C THR A 84 -23.25 -23.14 -2.42
N HIS A 85 -23.03 -23.32 -1.12
CA HIS A 85 -22.59 -22.27 -0.20
C HIS A 85 -21.05 -22.18 -0.16
N ASP A 86 -20.39 -22.46 -1.28
CA ASP A 86 -18.95 -22.36 -1.42
C ASP A 86 -18.53 -20.93 -1.79
N ILE A 87 -17.35 -20.52 -1.30
CA ILE A 87 -16.82 -19.16 -1.49
C ILE A 87 -16.76 -18.77 -2.98
N PRO A 88 -16.22 -19.59 -3.91
CA PRO A 88 -16.13 -19.22 -5.33
C PRO A 88 -17.49 -18.88 -5.96
N ALA A 89 -18.53 -19.67 -5.68
CA ALA A 89 -19.85 -19.45 -6.25
C ALA A 89 -20.48 -18.17 -5.71
N ILE A 90 -20.38 -17.92 -4.40
CA ILE A 90 -20.90 -16.70 -3.78
C ILE A 90 -20.22 -15.45 -4.36
N LEU A 91 -18.88 -15.45 -4.43
CA LEU A 91 -18.13 -14.34 -5.03
C LEU A 91 -18.50 -14.12 -6.50
N SER A 92 -18.74 -15.20 -7.25
CA SER A 92 -19.17 -15.13 -8.65
C SER A 92 -20.55 -14.51 -8.81
N ILE A 93 -21.50 -14.83 -7.90
CA ILE A 93 -22.82 -14.19 -7.84
C ILE A 93 -22.68 -12.69 -7.56
N VAL A 94 -21.83 -12.29 -6.61
CA VAL A 94 -21.60 -10.87 -6.30
C VAL A 94 -21.03 -10.12 -7.49
N ASN A 95 -20.06 -10.70 -8.19
CA ASN A 95 -19.54 -10.13 -9.44
C ASN A 95 -20.64 -9.94 -10.49
N ALA A 96 -21.53 -10.93 -10.65
CA ALA A 96 -22.65 -10.84 -11.58
C ALA A 96 -23.62 -9.71 -11.22
N VAL A 97 -24.06 -9.64 -9.95
CA VAL A 97 -24.95 -8.59 -9.44
C VAL A 97 -24.39 -7.20 -9.71
N VAL A 98 -23.11 -6.97 -9.43
CA VAL A 98 -22.49 -5.65 -9.66
C VAL A 98 -22.30 -5.35 -11.15
N ASN A 99 -22.07 -6.36 -11.98
CA ASN A 99 -21.97 -6.17 -13.44
C ASN A 99 -23.32 -5.86 -14.10
N GLU A 100 -24.42 -6.41 -13.59
CA GLU A 100 -25.79 -6.11 -14.04
C GLU A 100 -26.09 -4.60 -14.01
N LEU A 101 -25.55 -3.88 -13.01
CA LEU A 101 -25.74 -2.43 -12.83
C LEU A 101 -25.20 -1.58 -13.98
N THR A 102 -24.31 -2.12 -14.81
CA THR A 102 -23.73 -1.42 -15.97
C THR A 102 -24.25 -1.96 -17.31
N THR A 103 -25.12 -2.97 -17.31
CA THR A 103 -25.59 -3.58 -18.57
C THR A 103 -26.38 -2.59 -19.43
N GLU A 104 -26.10 -2.59 -20.73
CA GLU A 104 -26.81 -1.78 -21.72
C GLU A 104 -27.51 -2.70 -22.72
N PRO A 105 -28.78 -2.39 -23.10
CA PRO A 105 -29.45 -3.12 -24.17
C PRO A 105 -28.60 -3.10 -25.45
N ASN A 106 -28.55 -4.23 -26.16
CA ASN A 106 -27.85 -4.39 -27.43
C ASN A 106 -26.31 -4.22 -27.35
N LYS A 107 -25.71 -4.27 -26.16
CA LYS A 107 -24.26 -4.31 -25.99
C LYS A 107 -23.81 -5.53 -25.24
N THR A 108 -22.71 -6.12 -25.68
CA THR A 108 -22.01 -7.14 -24.92
C THR A 108 -21.34 -6.52 -23.70
N VAL A 109 -21.11 -7.34 -22.67
CA VAL A 109 -20.39 -6.90 -21.46
C VAL A 109 -19.01 -6.32 -21.81
N ARG A 110 -18.32 -6.89 -22.80
CA ARG A 110 -16.99 -6.41 -23.23
C ARG A 110 -17.05 -5.01 -23.83
N GLU A 111 -18.07 -4.72 -24.65
CA GLU A 111 -18.26 -3.39 -25.24
C GLU A 111 -18.58 -2.35 -24.17
N VAL A 112 -19.48 -2.68 -23.23
CA VAL A 112 -19.76 -1.80 -22.08
C VAL A 112 -18.48 -1.48 -21.32
N GLU A 113 -17.72 -2.50 -20.91
CA GLU A 113 -16.49 -2.31 -20.11
C GLU A 113 -15.39 -1.52 -20.83
N ALA A 114 -15.33 -1.58 -22.15
CA ALA A 114 -14.39 -0.81 -22.96
C ALA A 114 -14.75 0.69 -23.02
N GLU A 115 -16.04 1.03 -22.95
CA GLU A 115 -16.54 2.40 -23.05
C GLU A 115 -16.62 3.13 -21.71
N LEU A 116 -16.79 2.40 -20.59
CA LEU A 116 -17.12 2.97 -19.28
C LEU A 116 -16.16 4.07 -18.81
N ASP A 117 -14.85 3.91 -19.00
CA ASP A 117 -13.88 4.92 -18.56
C ASP A 117 -14.01 6.24 -19.33
N ASN A 118 -14.33 6.16 -20.63
CA ASN A 118 -14.53 7.35 -21.46
C ASN A 118 -15.88 8.00 -21.12
N LYS A 119 -16.95 7.22 -20.99
CA LYS A 119 -18.27 7.73 -20.57
C LYS A 119 -18.22 8.44 -19.23
N LEU A 120 -17.54 7.84 -18.25
CA LEU A 120 -17.36 8.45 -16.94
C LEU A 120 -16.50 9.72 -17.01
N ARG A 121 -15.43 9.73 -17.82
CA ARG A 121 -14.61 10.93 -18.02
C ARG A 121 -15.44 12.07 -18.61
N ASP A 122 -16.22 11.80 -19.64
CA ASP A 122 -17.07 12.81 -20.28
C ASP A 122 -18.13 13.34 -19.33
N TYR A 123 -18.70 12.45 -18.51
CA TYR A 123 -19.63 12.82 -17.46
C TYR A 123 -18.98 13.75 -16.41
N ILE A 124 -17.79 13.39 -15.90
CA ILE A 124 -17.02 14.22 -14.96
C ILE A 124 -16.65 15.58 -15.57
N LEU A 125 -16.24 15.61 -16.84
CA LEU A 125 -15.91 16.86 -17.54
C LEU A 125 -17.11 17.81 -17.67
N LYS A 126 -18.32 17.28 -17.82
CA LYS A 126 -19.55 18.08 -17.84
C LYS A 126 -19.91 18.66 -16.48
N GLN A 127 -19.52 18.00 -15.39
CA GLN A 127 -19.74 18.47 -14.01
C GLN A 127 -18.68 19.47 -13.55
N ASN A 128 -17.58 19.62 -14.29
CA ASN A 128 -16.45 20.43 -13.88
C ASN A 128 -16.83 21.92 -13.90
N THR A 129 -16.88 22.53 -12.71
CA THR A 129 -17.14 23.96 -12.57
C THR A 129 -15.86 24.76 -12.83
N PRO A 130 -15.96 26.00 -13.36
CA PRO A 130 -14.80 26.86 -13.60
C PRO A 130 -14.00 27.21 -12.33
N THR A 131 -14.58 26.99 -11.15
CA THR A 131 -14.05 27.41 -9.85
C THR A 131 -12.94 26.51 -9.30
N GLY A 132 -12.67 25.36 -9.94
CA GLY A 132 -11.63 24.42 -9.50
C GLY A 132 -11.98 23.66 -8.21
N GLU A 133 -13.26 23.67 -7.82
CA GLU A 133 -13.77 22.89 -6.70
C GLU A 133 -13.71 21.38 -7.00
N PRO A 134 -13.57 20.53 -5.96
CA PRO A 134 -13.61 19.09 -6.16
C PRO A 134 -14.96 18.63 -6.73
N ILE A 135 -14.91 17.77 -7.74
CA ILE A 135 -16.11 17.22 -8.39
C ILE A 135 -16.72 16.19 -7.45
N ILE A 136 -17.86 16.50 -6.83
CA ILE A 136 -18.54 15.62 -5.88
C ILE A 136 -19.61 14.83 -6.61
N ILE A 137 -19.53 13.50 -6.59
CA ILE A 137 -20.50 12.61 -7.23
C ILE A 137 -20.88 11.50 -6.26
N THR A 138 -22.17 11.14 -6.20
CA THR A 138 -22.65 10.05 -5.36
C THR A 138 -22.59 8.70 -6.08
N MET A 139 -22.43 7.60 -5.34
CA MET A 139 -22.52 6.25 -5.91
C MET A 139 -23.88 6.00 -6.56
N ASP A 140 -24.97 6.42 -5.90
CA ASP A 140 -26.34 6.31 -6.43
C ASP A 140 -26.47 6.94 -7.82
N GLU A 141 -25.91 8.14 -7.99
CA GLU A 141 -25.91 8.83 -9.28
C GLU A 141 -25.16 8.05 -10.36
N LEU A 142 -24.01 7.48 -10.04
CA LEU A 142 -23.26 6.65 -10.98
C LEU A 142 -23.98 5.33 -11.32
N ILE A 143 -24.67 4.72 -10.36
CA ILE A 143 -25.50 3.53 -10.60
C ILE A 143 -26.64 3.87 -11.57
N ARG A 144 -27.40 4.93 -11.30
CA ARG A 144 -28.52 5.36 -12.17
C ARG A 144 -28.06 5.67 -13.59
N ASN A 145 -26.87 6.25 -13.74
CA ASN A 145 -26.28 6.56 -15.04
C ASN A 145 -25.50 5.38 -15.68
N LYS A 146 -25.39 4.23 -15.00
CA LYS A 146 -24.62 3.06 -15.45
C LYS A 146 -23.12 3.36 -15.69
N LEU A 147 -22.51 4.20 -14.85
CA LEU A 147 -21.13 4.70 -14.99
C LEU A 147 -20.16 4.12 -13.95
N LEU A 148 -20.29 2.84 -13.62
CA LEU A 148 -19.47 2.18 -12.60
C LEU A 148 -18.18 1.59 -13.20
N VAL A 149 -17.03 2.19 -12.91
CA VAL A 149 -15.71 1.66 -13.29
C VAL A 149 -15.08 0.88 -12.11
N CYS A 150 -13.86 0.35 -12.27
CA CYS A 150 -13.23 -0.56 -11.29
C CYS A 150 -13.27 -0.05 -9.85
N ARG A 151 -12.92 1.22 -9.62
CA ARG A 151 -12.92 1.86 -8.29
C ARG A 151 -14.32 1.98 -7.66
N HIS A 152 -15.37 2.09 -8.48
CA HIS A 152 -16.76 2.15 -8.00
C HIS A 152 -17.24 0.74 -7.68
N LYS A 153 -17.06 -0.17 -8.64
CA LYS A 153 -17.46 -1.57 -8.51
C LYS A 153 -16.79 -2.25 -7.32
N ALA A 154 -15.49 -2.07 -7.13
CA ALA A 154 -14.76 -2.65 -6.01
C ALA A 154 -15.25 -2.17 -4.65
N LEU A 155 -15.66 -0.91 -4.53
CA LEU A 155 -16.22 -0.37 -3.30
C LEU A 155 -17.57 -1.01 -2.96
N LEU A 156 -18.43 -1.12 -3.97
CA LEU A 156 -19.74 -1.75 -3.85
C LEU A 156 -19.60 -3.25 -3.54
N VAL A 157 -18.69 -3.97 -4.21
CA VAL A 157 -18.41 -5.38 -3.93
C VAL A 157 -17.94 -5.55 -2.49
N ALA A 158 -16.97 -4.76 -2.01
CA ALA A 158 -16.49 -4.88 -0.64
C ALA A 158 -17.63 -4.66 0.39
N SER A 159 -18.51 -3.70 0.14
CA SER A 159 -19.69 -3.46 0.97
C SER A 159 -20.69 -4.63 0.95
N ILE A 160 -20.96 -5.24 -0.22
CA ILE A 160 -21.81 -6.43 -0.34
C ILE A 160 -21.18 -7.62 0.38
N LEU A 161 -19.89 -7.89 0.16
CA LEU A 161 -19.19 -9.00 0.80
C LEU A 161 -19.18 -8.86 2.33
N GLY A 162 -18.99 -7.64 2.85
CA GLY A 162 -19.09 -7.35 4.28
C GLY A 162 -20.48 -7.70 4.84
N GLU A 163 -21.55 -7.35 4.12
CA GLU A 163 -22.93 -7.72 4.49
C GLU A 163 -23.15 -9.24 4.48
N LEU A 164 -22.60 -9.95 3.49
CA LEU A 164 -22.71 -11.41 3.41
C LEU A 164 -21.98 -12.12 4.56
N VAL A 165 -20.85 -11.59 5.03
CA VAL A 165 -20.16 -12.11 6.22
C VAL A 165 -21.01 -11.86 7.48
N LYS A 166 -21.52 -10.63 7.67
CA LYS A 166 -22.38 -10.28 8.82
C LYS A 166 -23.64 -11.15 8.90
N ARG A 167 -24.23 -11.49 7.76
CA ARG A 167 -25.41 -12.36 7.65
C ARG A 167 -25.09 -13.86 7.60
N GLN A 168 -23.82 -14.24 7.79
CA GLN A 168 -23.35 -15.63 7.81
C GLN A 168 -23.67 -16.41 6.52
N ILE A 169 -23.69 -15.72 5.39
CA ILE A 169 -23.82 -16.33 4.05
C ILE A 169 -22.43 -16.67 3.51
N LEU A 170 -21.47 -15.76 3.70
CA LEU A 170 -20.05 -16.09 3.63
C LEU A 170 -19.56 -16.57 5.00
N PRO A 171 -18.53 -17.43 5.07
CA PRO A 171 -17.91 -17.76 6.34
C PRO A 171 -17.28 -16.52 6.98
N PRO A 172 -17.02 -16.56 8.31
CA PRO A 172 -16.29 -15.50 8.99
C PRO A 172 -14.98 -15.18 8.26
N GLY A 173 -14.74 -13.90 8.02
CA GLY A 173 -13.62 -13.48 7.19
C GLY A 173 -13.42 -11.97 7.21
N ILE A 174 -12.31 -11.54 6.64
CA ILE A 174 -11.93 -10.13 6.51
C ILE A 174 -12.22 -9.70 5.07
N VAL A 175 -12.92 -8.58 4.89
CA VAL A 175 -13.29 -8.05 3.58
C VAL A 175 -12.63 -6.70 3.38
N ARG A 176 -11.84 -6.53 2.32
CA ARG A 176 -11.15 -5.26 2.04
C ARG A 176 -11.33 -4.83 0.60
N GLN A 177 -11.23 -3.52 0.37
CA GLN A 177 -11.00 -2.97 -0.95
C GLN A 177 -9.49 -2.83 -1.16
N TYR A 178 -8.96 -3.37 -2.26
CA TYR A 178 -7.57 -3.23 -2.61
C TYR A 178 -7.40 -2.39 -3.88
N ARG A 179 -6.40 -1.50 -3.86
CA ARG A 179 -6.13 -0.55 -4.95
C ARG A 179 -4.64 -0.50 -5.23
N SER A 180 -4.27 -0.72 -6.50
CA SER A 180 -2.86 -0.67 -6.93
C SER A 180 -2.68 0.00 -8.29
N THR A 181 -1.45 0.43 -8.56
CA THR A 181 -1.01 0.70 -9.94
C THR A 181 -0.58 -0.63 -10.54
N LEU A 182 -1.09 -0.96 -11.71
CA LEU A 182 -0.66 -2.12 -12.47
C LEU A 182 0.63 -1.79 -13.20
N VAL A 183 1.51 -2.77 -13.27
CA VAL A 183 2.80 -2.68 -13.96
C VAL A 183 2.99 -3.85 -14.91
N ASN A 184 3.72 -3.63 -16.00
CA ASN A 184 4.11 -4.70 -16.91
C ASN A 184 5.37 -5.44 -16.42
N ASP A 185 5.92 -6.37 -17.22
CA ASP A 185 7.12 -7.14 -16.82
C ASP A 185 8.40 -6.28 -16.73
N ALA A 186 8.45 -5.17 -17.47
CA ALA A 186 9.47 -4.14 -17.33
C ALA A 186 9.18 -3.16 -16.17
N GLY A 187 8.17 -3.50 -15.37
CA GLY A 187 7.40 -2.72 -14.40
C GLY A 187 7.30 -1.22 -14.57
N LYS A 188 7.03 -0.85 -15.81
CA LYS A 188 6.41 0.40 -16.18
C LYS A 188 4.93 0.37 -15.78
N ALA A 189 4.46 1.44 -15.16
CA ALA A 189 3.04 1.62 -14.86
C ALA A 189 2.20 1.61 -16.16
N ILE A 190 1.23 0.69 -16.22
CA ILE A 190 0.32 0.54 -17.36
C ILE A 190 -1.11 1.00 -17.04
N GLY A 191 -1.46 1.08 -15.76
CA GLY A 191 -2.80 1.49 -15.35
C GLY A 191 -2.96 1.52 -13.84
N ALA A 192 -4.15 1.85 -13.38
CA ALA A 192 -4.53 1.69 -11.99
C ALA A 192 -5.80 0.87 -11.95
N HIS A 193 -5.87 -0.03 -10.97
CA HIS A 193 -7.01 -0.91 -10.83
C HIS A 193 -7.41 -1.07 -9.36
N THR A 194 -8.65 -1.45 -9.13
CA THR A 194 -9.23 -1.60 -7.81
C THR A 194 -10.18 -2.79 -7.83
N TRP A 195 -10.07 -3.65 -6.83
CA TRP A 195 -10.89 -4.85 -6.66
C TRP A 195 -11.18 -5.07 -5.17
N ALA A 196 -12.10 -5.97 -4.85
CA ALA A 196 -12.34 -6.40 -3.49
C ALA A 196 -11.61 -7.72 -3.22
N VAL A 197 -11.26 -7.93 -1.96
CA VAL A 197 -10.66 -9.18 -1.49
C VAL A 197 -11.42 -9.70 -0.27
N PHE A 198 -11.49 -11.01 -0.14
CA PHE A 198 -12.05 -11.71 1.00
C PHE A 198 -11.02 -12.69 1.53
N ARG A 199 -10.69 -12.63 2.82
CA ARG A 199 -9.84 -13.61 3.48
C ARG A 199 -10.69 -14.47 4.41
N ASP A 200 -10.74 -15.78 4.16
CA ASP A 200 -11.38 -16.72 5.08
C ASP A 200 -10.56 -16.81 6.36
N GLN A 201 -11.16 -16.53 7.52
CA GLN A 201 -10.47 -16.64 8.81
C GLN A 201 -10.12 -18.08 9.17
N LYS A 202 -10.86 -19.08 8.66
CA LYS A 202 -10.63 -20.48 9.00
C LYS A 202 -9.44 -21.07 8.25
N THR A 203 -9.38 -20.88 6.94
CA THR A 203 -8.30 -21.44 6.10
C THR A 203 -7.16 -20.46 5.85
N ASN A 204 -7.36 -19.17 6.14
CA ASN A 204 -6.48 -18.07 5.76
C ASN A 204 -6.33 -17.89 4.24
N ASP A 205 -7.23 -18.50 3.45
CA ASP A 205 -7.26 -18.33 2.00
C ASP A 205 -7.69 -16.91 1.62
N LEU A 206 -6.94 -16.33 0.68
CA LEU A 206 -7.21 -15.00 0.17
C LEU A 206 -7.84 -15.09 -1.22
N TRP A 207 -9.05 -14.56 -1.34
CA TRP A 207 -9.83 -14.56 -2.57
C TRP A 207 -9.89 -13.16 -3.18
N ILE A 208 -9.74 -13.07 -4.51
CA ILE A 208 -10.06 -11.87 -5.28
C ILE A 208 -11.51 -11.94 -5.73
N CYS A 209 -12.22 -10.82 -5.65
CA CYS A 209 -13.53 -10.62 -6.26
C CYS A 209 -13.47 -9.35 -7.13
N ASP A 210 -13.32 -9.56 -8.44
CA ASP A 210 -13.14 -8.48 -9.41
C ASP A 210 -14.20 -8.53 -10.53
N PRO A 211 -15.24 -7.68 -10.46
CA PRO A 211 -16.33 -7.70 -11.44
C PRO A 211 -15.85 -7.20 -12.81
N ARG A 212 -14.89 -6.27 -12.86
CA ARG A 212 -14.42 -5.69 -14.13
C ARG A 212 -13.50 -6.66 -14.87
N ALA A 213 -12.63 -7.37 -14.15
CA ALA A 213 -11.88 -8.48 -14.72
C ALA A 213 -12.75 -9.74 -14.93
N ARG A 214 -13.95 -9.79 -14.33
CA ARG A 214 -14.86 -10.95 -14.27
C ARG A 214 -14.16 -12.17 -13.67
N TYR A 215 -13.50 -11.92 -12.55
CA TYR A 215 -12.52 -12.82 -11.99
C TYR A 215 -12.81 -13.08 -10.51
N VAL A 216 -12.80 -14.35 -10.16
CA VAL A 216 -12.87 -14.88 -8.80
C VAL A 216 -11.80 -15.96 -8.72
N GLU A 217 -10.84 -15.79 -7.81
CA GLU A 217 -9.77 -16.77 -7.66
C GLU A 217 -9.22 -16.77 -6.23
N ASN A 218 -8.81 -17.95 -5.77
CA ASN A 218 -8.01 -18.09 -4.56
C ASN A 218 -6.53 -17.80 -4.88
N VAL A 219 -6.05 -16.65 -4.44
CA VAL A 219 -4.67 -16.21 -4.63
C VAL A 219 -3.70 -17.04 -3.81
N THR A 220 -4.12 -17.60 -2.67
CA THR A 220 -3.25 -18.45 -1.84
C THR A 220 -2.89 -19.75 -2.54
N THR A 221 -3.82 -20.35 -3.29
CA THR A 221 -3.59 -21.65 -3.96
C THR A 221 -3.25 -21.51 -5.45
N HIS A 222 -3.69 -20.45 -6.11
CA HIS A 222 -3.51 -20.23 -7.55
C HIS A 222 -2.75 -18.94 -7.84
N GLN A 223 -1.75 -18.60 -7.02
CA GLN A 223 -0.99 -17.36 -7.14
C GLN A 223 -0.46 -17.16 -8.57
N ALA A 224 0.24 -18.15 -9.15
CA ALA A 224 0.81 -18.06 -10.49
C ALA A 224 -0.24 -17.70 -11.56
N ASP A 225 -1.43 -18.32 -11.51
CA ASP A 225 -2.52 -18.04 -12.46
C ASP A 225 -3.04 -16.60 -12.34
N VAL A 226 -3.05 -16.05 -11.13
CA VAL A 226 -3.44 -14.64 -10.89
C VAL A 226 -2.35 -13.69 -11.40
N GLU A 227 -1.08 -14.05 -11.18
CA GLU A 227 0.09 -13.26 -11.58
C GLU A 227 0.24 -13.14 -13.10
N GLU A 228 0.06 -14.25 -13.83
CA GLU A 228 0.18 -14.33 -15.29
C GLU A 228 -0.94 -13.59 -16.04
N ARG A 229 -2.00 -13.19 -15.33
CA ARG A 229 -3.15 -12.47 -15.89
C ARG A 229 -2.92 -10.94 -15.88
N PHE A 230 -4.00 -10.21 -15.66
CA PHE A 230 -4.07 -8.75 -15.78
C PHE A 230 -3.30 -8.00 -14.68
N TYR A 231 -3.03 -8.63 -13.53
CA TYR A 231 -2.49 -7.95 -12.36
C TYR A 231 -0.97 -7.83 -12.38
N GLY A 232 -0.27 -8.88 -12.81
CA GLY A 232 1.18 -9.00 -12.77
C GLY A 232 1.71 -9.44 -11.40
N ARG A 233 2.78 -10.25 -11.42
CA ARG A 233 3.44 -10.83 -10.24
C ARG A 233 3.67 -9.86 -9.10
N PHE A 234 4.35 -8.76 -9.41
CA PHE A 234 4.73 -7.76 -8.41
C PHE A 234 3.53 -7.14 -7.67
N VAL A 235 2.39 -6.97 -8.36
CA VAL A 235 1.17 -6.41 -7.76
C VAL A 235 0.54 -7.38 -6.78
N ILE A 236 0.54 -8.68 -7.12
CA ILE A 236 -0.03 -9.74 -6.29
C ILE A 236 0.82 -10.01 -5.06
N GLU A 237 2.14 -10.14 -5.23
CA GLU A 237 3.07 -10.32 -4.10
C GLU A 237 2.94 -9.17 -3.09
N ARG A 238 2.91 -7.91 -3.57
CA ARG A 238 2.71 -6.74 -2.70
C ARG A 238 1.35 -6.70 -2.04
N MET A 239 0.30 -7.11 -2.75
CA MET A 239 -1.04 -7.20 -2.17
C MET A 239 -1.02 -8.16 -0.99
N MET A 240 -0.52 -9.38 -1.19
CA MET A 240 -0.44 -10.39 -0.14
C MET A 240 0.37 -9.90 1.05
N GLN A 241 1.56 -9.34 0.83
CA GLN A 241 2.41 -8.79 1.89
C GLN A 241 1.68 -7.72 2.70
N ARG A 242 1.04 -6.75 2.02
CA ARG A 242 0.34 -5.65 2.67
C ARG A 242 -0.86 -6.14 3.48
N LEU A 243 -1.65 -7.04 2.91
CA LEU A 243 -2.84 -7.57 3.58
C LEU A 243 -2.44 -8.41 4.80
N ASN A 244 -1.42 -9.27 4.67
CA ASN A 244 -0.89 -10.04 5.80
C ASN A 244 -0.42 -9.13 6.95
N GLN A 245 0.22 -8.00 6.64
CA GLN A 245 0.63 -7.03 7.67
C GLN A 245 -0.57 -6.38 8.38
N LEU A 246 -1.61 -6.01 7.63
CA LEU A 246 -2.82 -5.40 8.19
C LEU A 246 -3.57 -6.38 9.11
N ASP A 247 -3.69 -7.63 8.67
CA ASP A 247 -4.44 -8.64 9.41
C ASP A 247 -3.72 -9.00 10.74
N VAL A 248 -2.37 -9.05 10.74
CA VAL A 248 -1.57 -9.23 11.97
C VAL A 248 -1.71 -8.05 12.95
N THR A 249 -1.95 -6.84 12.45
CA THR A 249 -2.16 -5.66 13.33
C THR A 249 -3.56 -5.59 13.94
N GLU A 250 -4.58 -6.16 13.29
CA GLU A 250 -5.95 -6.21 13.82
C GLU A 250 -6.10 -7.24 14.94
N ASP A 251 -5.38 -8.37 14.87
CA ASP A 251 -5.30 -9.37 15.95
C ASP A 251 -4.60 -8.83 17.23
N LYS A 252 -3.93 -7.68 17.12
CA LYS A 252 -3.15 -7.04 18.20
C LYS A 252 -3.85 -5.84 18.86
N LYS A 253 -5.18 -5.77 18.86
CA LYS A 253 -5.89 -4.93 19.84
C LYS A 253 -6.24 -5.72 21.12
N PRO A 254 -5.36 -5.74 22.13
CA PRO A 254 -5.77 -5.93 23.51
C PRO A 254 -5.60 -4.64 24.32
N ASN A 255 -6.41 -4.57 25.38
CA ASN A 255 -6.41 -3.65 26.52
C ASN A 255 -5.07 -2.97 26.86
N ASP A 256 -5.20 -1.77 27.42
CA ASP A 256 -4.17 -0.98 28.08
C ASP A 256 -3.06 -1.80 28.74
N HIS A 257 -1.84 -1.28 28.58
CA HIS A 257 -0.58 -1.69 29.21
C HIS A 257 0.09 -2.94 28.63
N PHE A 258 0.89 -2.77 27.56
CA PHE A 258 2.20 -3.41 27.50
C PHE A 258 3.15 -2.67 26.55
N MET A 259 4.01 -1.83 27.14
CA MET A 259 5.26 -1.38 26.52
C MET A 259 6.15 -2.61 26.31
N GLY A 260 6.51 -2.88 25.05
CA GLY A 260 7.64 -3.73 24.69
C GLY A 260 7.28 -5.18 24.34
N TYR A 261 6.96 -5.45 23.07
CA TYR A 261 7.15 -6.78 22.46
C TYR A 261 7.35 -6.71 20.94
N PHE A 262 8.63 -6.66 20.53
CA PHE A 262 9.13 -7.43 19.39
C PHE A 262 10.04 -8.49 20.02
N PRO A 263 9.69 -9.79 19.95
CA PRO A 263 10.20 -10.64 18.86
C PRO A 263 9.25 -11.79 18.50
N ARG A 264 8.73 -11.85 17.27
CA ARG A 264 8.07 -13.09 16.77
C ARG A 264 8.27 -13.42 15.29
N LEU A 265 8.80 -12.50 14.47
CA LEU A 265 9.17 -12.84 13.08
C LEU A 265 10.42 -13.73 13.00
N VAL A 266 11.30 -13.69 14.00
CA VAL A 266 12.47 -14.59 14.08
C VAL A 266 12.10 -15.96 14.69
N ALA A 267 11.03 -16.04 15.48
CA ALA A 267 10.68 -17.27 16.22
C ALA A 267 9.86 -18.30 15.42
N HIS A 268 9.36 -17.96 14.21
CA HIS A 268 8.67 -18.91 13.33
C HIS A 268 9.54 -19.46 12.20
N PHE A 269 10.77 -18.98 12.05
CA PHE A 269 11.80 -19.73 11.33
C PHE A 269 12.33 -20.80 12.27
N ASN A 270 11.56 -21.90 12.40
CA ASN A 270 12.13 -23.15 12.85
C ASN A 270 13.34 -23.44 11.96
N LEU A 271 14.51 -23.48 12.60
CA LEU A 271 15.79 -23.94 12.07
C LEU A 271 15.62 -25.36 11.51
N MET A 272 15.06 -25.48 10.30
CA MET A 272 15.48 -26.56 9.42
C MET A 272 16.87 -26.18 8.97
N SER A 273 17.85 -26.95 9.42
CA SER A 273 19.28 -26.80 9.18
C SER A 273 19.57 -26.52 7.70
N ILE A 274 19.60 -25.25 7.33
CA ILE A 274 20.10 -24.83 6.03
C ILE A 274 21.59 -25.16 6.05
N PRO A 275 22.09 -26.01 5.15
CA PRO A 275 23.51 -26.33 5.10
C PRO A 275 24.29 -25.03 4.97
N ALA A 276 25.30 -24.84 5.82
CA ALA A 276 26.20 -23.70 5.71
C ALA A 276 26.67 -23.58 4.25
N PRO A 277 26.45 -22.43 3.59
CA PRO A 277 26.84 -22.28 2.20
C PRO A 277 28.34 -22.49 2.06
N SER A 278 28.73 -23.37 1.13
CA SER A 278 30.13 -23.63 0.79
C SER A 278 30.88 -22.32 0.50
N PRO A 279 32.14 -22.17 0.94
CA PRO A 279 32.91 -20.92 0.88
C PRO A 279 33.46 -20.65 -0.53
N LEU A 280 32.59 -20.70 -1.54
CA LEU A 280 32.88 -20.11 -2.84
C LEU A 280 32.59 -18.62 -2.71
N ARG A 281 33.63 -17.79 -2.85
CA ARG A 281 33.54 -16.32 -2.94
C ARG A 281 32.61 -15.93 -4.09
N ARG A 282 31.30 -15.94 -3.83
CA ARG A 282 30.32 -15.28 -4.69
C ARG A 282 30.42 -13.80 -4.36
N SER A 283 30.64 -12.98 -5.38
CA SER A 283 30.47 -11.53 -5.26
C SER A 283 29.08 -11.27 -4.69
N GLU A 284 28.97 -10.43 -3.67
CA GLU A 284 27.68 -10.06 -3.08
C GLU A 284 26.75 -9.54 -4.19
N PRO A 285 25.48 -9.99 -4.25
CA PRO A 285 24.53 -9.46 -5.20
C PRO A 285 24.42 -7.93 -5.01
N PRO A 286 24.12 -7.16 -6.06
CA PRO A 286 23.85 -5.75 -5.91
C PRO A 286 22.61 -5.53 -5.05
N ILE A 287 22.58 -4.46 -4.24
CA ILE A 287 21.32 -3.99 -3.65
C ILE A 287 20.49 -3.39 -4.78
N SER A 288 19.58 -4.18 -5.34
CA SER A 288 18.81 -3.88 -6.55
C SER A 288 18.19 -2.47 -6.52
N PHE A 289 17.55 -2.09 -5.42
CA PHE A 289 16.87 -0.80 -5.31
C PHE A 289 17.80 0.43 -5.20
N LEU A 290 19.11 0.25 -4.96
CA LEU A 290 20.07 1.37 -5.00
C LEU A 290 20.33 1.85 -6.43
N GLN A 291 20.16 0.97 -7.41
CA GLN A 291 20.35 1.26 -8.83
C GLN A 291 19.04 1.68 -9.52
N ASP A 292 17.92 1.62 -8.79
CA ASP A 292 16.58 1.89 -9.31
C ASP A 292 16.19 3.36 -9.16
N ASN A 293 15.15 3.74 -9.91
CA ASN A 293 14.62 5.10 -10.10
C ASN A 293 14.00 5.72 -8.82
N VAL A 294 14.49 5.40 -7.62
CA VAL A 294 14.14 6.02 -6.33
C VAL A 294 14.28 7.55 -6.39
N HIS A 295 15.26 8.07 -7.14
CA HIS A 295 15.38 9.50 -7.43
C HIS A 295 14.22 10.11 -8.22
N LEU A 296 13.57 9.33 -9.09
CA LEU A 296 12.43 9.75 -9.90
C LEU A 296 11.15 9.82 -9.05
N GLU A 297 11.06 8.97 -8.05
CA GLU A 297 9.98 8.96 -7.05
C GLU A 297 10.12 10.04 -6.02
N TYR A 298 11.35 10.23 -5.55
CA TYR A 298 11.75 11.39 -4.78
C TYR A 298 11.38 12.66 -5.56
N ARG A 299 11.68 12.76 -6.87
CA ARG A 299 11.24 13.89 -7.71
C ARG A 299 9.72 14.01 -7.84
N GLN A 300 8.96 12.92 -7.80
CA GLN A 300 7.49 12.98 -7.82
C GLN A 300 6.91 13.44 -6.48
N ILE A 301 7.46 12.96 -5.36
CA ILE A 301 7.10 13.41 -4.01
C ILE A 301 7.56 14.86 -3.79
N GLU A 302 8.74 15.23 -4.29
CA GLU A 302 9.28 16.59 -4.32
C GLU A 302 8.47 17.50 -5.23
N ALA A 303 8.04 17.05 -6.41
CA ALA A 303 7.15 17.83 -7.28
C ALA A 303 5.76 18.01 -6.65
N GLY A 304 5.23 16.97 -6.00
CA GLY A 304 4.00 17.01 -5.22
C GLY A 304 4.11 17.99 -4.06
N ASN A 305 5.17 17.89 -3.25
CA ASN A 305 5.42 18.78 -2.12
C ASN A 305 5.76 20.21 -2.57
N ASN A 306 6.48 20.42 -3.66
CA ASN A 306 6.73 21.75 -4.22
C ASN A 306 5.43 22.41 -4.69
N ARG A 307 4.43 21.62 -5.13
CA ARG A 307 3.08 22.12 -5.41
C ARG A 307 2.32 22.39 -4.11
N THR A 308 2.41 21.51 -3.12
CA THR A 308 1.78 21.67 -1.79
C THR A 308 2.33 22.88 -1.03
N THR A 309 3.65 23.10 -1.02
CA THR A 309 4.32 24.26 -0.44
C THR A 309 3.97 25.54 -1.19
N ARG A 310 3.93 25.50 -2.54
CA ARG A 310 3.44 26.63 -3.34
C ARG A 310 1.98 26.94 -3.05
N PHE A 311 1.14 25.93 -2.90
CA PHE A 311 -0.27 26.05 -2.55
C PHE A 311 -0.45 26.67 -1.16
N PHE A 312 0.23 26.15 -0.12
CA PHE A 312 0.20 26.70 1.23
C PHE A 312 0.66 28.17 1.26
N LYS A 313 1.75 28.49 0.54
CA LYS A 313 2.22 29.87 0.37
C LYS A 313 1.18 30.75 -0.33
N HIS A 314 0.50 30.23 -1.35
CA HIS A 314 -0.54 30.95 -2.10
C HIS A 314 -1.78 31.26 -1.24
N ILE A 315 -2.13 30.38 -0.31
CA ILE A 315 -3.27 30.56 0.61
C ILE A 315 -2.87 31.18 1.97
N GLY A 316 -1.65 31.70 2.10
CA GLY A 316 -1.17 32.36 3.33
C GLY A 316 -0.97 31.43 4.54
N LYS A 317 -0.92 30.11 4.35
CA LYS A 317 -0.69 29.13 5.41
C LYS A 317 0.77 28.66 5.42
N LYS A 318 1.34 28.45 6.60
CA LYS A 318 2.69 27.86 6.74
C LYS A 318 2.62 26.34 6.68
N CYS A 319 3.60 25.73 6.02
CA CYS A 319 3.82 24.29 6.13
C CYS A 319 4.15 23.97 7.60
N SER A 320 3.61 22.88 8.15
CA SER A 320 3.94 22.49 9.52
C SER A 320 5.43 22.11 9.61
N SER A 321 6.09 22.43 10.73
CA SER A 321 7.49 22.04 10.97
C SER A 321 7.71 20.53 10.80
N LYS A 322 6.76 19.71 11.25
CA LYS A 322 6.79 18.25 11.06
C LYS A 322 6.81 17.83 9.58
N ALA A 323 5.98 18.46 8.75
CA ALA A 323 5.95 18.18 7.31
C ALA A 323 7.27 18.61 6.62
N GLU A 324 7.84 19.73 7.05
CA GLU A 324 9.15 20.18 6.58
C GLU A 324 10.28 19.23 6.99
N THR A 325 10.30 18.76 8.24
CA THR A 325 11.26 17.74 8.71
C THR A 325 11.15 16.45 7.90
N ARG A 326 9.95 15.95 7.65
CA ARG A 326 9.72 14.73 6.84
C ARG A 326 10.21 14.91 5.40
N PHE A 327 10.00 16.09 4.82
CA PHE A 327 10.53 16.41 3.50
C PHE A 327 12.06 16.42 3.47
N HIS A 328 12.69 17.03 4.49
CA HIS A 328 14.15 16.98 4.62
C HIS A 328 14.68 15.55 4.76
N GLN A 329 14.01 14.67 5.50
CA GLN A 329 14.43 13.26 5.60
C GLN A 329 14.34 12.54 4.26
N LEU A 330 13.33 12.82 3.44
CA LEU A 330 13.24 12.27 2.08
C LEU A 330 14.40 12.71 1.18
N ILE A 331 14.78 14.00 1.23
CA ILE A 331 15.96 14.53 0.51
C ILE A 331 17.21 13.75 0.92
N ARG A 332 17.43 13.63 2.22
CA ARG A 332 18.62 13.01 2.79
C ARG A 332 18.69 11.51 2.48
N MET A 333 17.56 10.82 2.52
CA MET A 333 17.46 9.41 2.12
C MET A 333 17.82 9.22 0.64
N SER A 334 17.32 10.08 -0.24
CA SER A 334 17.67 10.07 -1.67
C SER A 334 19.17 10.32 -1.89
N ASP A 335 19.76 11.30 -1.20
CA ASP A 335 21.20 11.57 -1.30
C ASP A 335 22.05 10.39 -0.81
N LEU A 336 21.65 9.75 0.30
CA LEU A 336 22.32 8.56 0.82
C LEU A 336 22.29 7.41 -0.19
N PHE A 337 21.14 7.15 -0.82
CA PHE A 337 21.00 6.09 -1.83
C PHE A 337 21.94 6.33 -3.00
N LYS A 338 22.00 7.58 -3.50
CA LYS A 338 22.91 7.97 -4.58
C LYS A 338 24.37 7.71 -4.21
N LYS A 339 24.75 8.10 -3.00
CA LYS A 339 26.13 7.99 -2.52
C LYS A 339 26.54 6.54 -2.33
N LEU A 340 25.67 5.70 -1.78
CA LEU A 340 25.92 4.27 -1.63
C LEU A 340 25.94 3.55 -2.98
N SER A 341 25.07 3.94 -3.92
CA SER A 341 25.09 3.38 -5.29
C SER A 341 26.40 3.69 -6.01
N ASN A 342 26.96 4.89 -5.82
CA ASN A 342 28.19 5.32 -6.48
C ASN A 342 29.46 4.87 -5.73
N ASN A 343 29.36 4.41 -4.49
CA ASN A 343 30.50 3.94 -3.72
C ASN A 343 30.82 2.49 -4.11
N THR A 344 31.80 2.31 -5.00
CA THR A 344 32.24 0.99 -5.47
C THR A 344 33.17 0.27 -4.50
N GLU A 345 33.72 0.98 -3.51
CA GLU A 345 34.69 0.43 -2.56
C GLU A 345 34.01 -0.26 -1.37
N LEU A 346 32.79 0.16 -1.04
CA LEU A 346 32.03 -0.37 0.08
C LEU A 346 31.31 -1.69 -0.32
N PRO A 347 31.45 -2.78 0.45
CA PRO A 347 30.66 -4.01 0.24
C PRO A 347 29.15 -3.75 0.31
N ASN A 348 28.36 -4.54 -0.42
CA ASN A 348 26.89 -4.42 -0.42
C ASN A 348 26.29 -4.80 0.93
N SER A 349 26.87 -5.76 1.65
CA SER A 349 26.49 -6.06 3.05
C SER A 349 26.65 -4.84 3.95
N GLU A 350 27.75 -4.09 3.80
CA GLU A 350 28.01 -2.88 4.58
C GLU A 350 27.10 -1.71 4.16
N LYS A 351 26.85 -1.54 2.86
CA LYS A 351 25.83 -0.59 2.37
C LYS A 351 24.45 -0.90 2.95
N ALA A 352 24.09 -2.18 3.03
CA ALA A 352 22.83 -2.63 3.57
C ALA A 352 22.69 -2.29 5.05
N LYS A 353 23.75 -2.48 5.85
CA LYS A 353 23.79 -2.10 7.27
C LYS A 353 23.60 -0.59 7.49
N ILE A 354 24.33 0.24 6.73
CA ILE A 354 24.21 1.70 6.77
C ILE A 354 22.77 2.14 6.45
N LEU A 355 22.20 1.60 5.37
CA LEU A 355 20.81 1.90 4.97
C LEU A 355 19.82 1.46 6.03
N TYR A 356 19.96 0.24 6.53
CA TYR A 356 19.07 -0.32 7.54
C TYR A 356 19.04 0.55 8.79
N ALA A 357 20.22 0.91 9.33
CA ALA A 357 20.33 1.76 10.51
C ALA A 357 19.71 3.16 10.30
N TYR A 358 19.94 3.77 9.14
CA TYR A 358 19.40 5.09 8.79
C TYR A 358 17.87 5.07 8.67
N LEU A 359 17.32 4.09 7.95
CA LEU A 359 15.87 3.92 7.76
C LEU A 359 15.16 3.60 9.07
N GLN A 360 15.77 2.76 9.92
CA GLN A 360 15.25 2.46 11.25
C GLN A 360 15.21 3.72 12.13
N THR A 361 16.25 4.54 12.08
CA THR A 361 16.31 5.80 12.85
C THR A 361 15.21 6.78 12.41
N ILE A 362 14.99 6.95 11.10
CA ILE A 362 13.88 7.76 10.58
C ILE A 362 12.54 7.21 11.07
N ARG A 363 12.34 5.90 10.98
CA ARG A 363 11.10 5.24 11.39
C ARG A 363 10.80 5.45 12.88
N MET A 364 11.80 5.28 13.75
CA MET A 364 11.66 5.49 15.19
C MET A 364 11.32 6.94 15.52
N ASN A 365 12.03 7.90 14.92
CA ASN A 365 11.77 9.33 15.13
C ASN A 365 10.33 9.70 14.74
N ILE A 366 9.76 9.08 13.71
CA ILE A 366 8.36 9.29 13.31
C ILE A 366 7.38 8.67 14.31
N ALA A 367 7.70 7.48 14.82
CA ALA A 367 6.86 6.78 15.80
C ALA A 367 6.74 7.58 17.12
N ASP A 368 7.84 8.21 17.54
CA ASP A 368 7.90 9.02 18.76
C ASP A 368 7.07 10.33 18.68
N GLU A 369 6.63 10.75 17.49
CA GLU A 369 5.82 11.97 17.30
C GLU A 369 4.36 11.84 17.81
N ASN A 370 3.96 10.69 18.38
CA ASN A 370 2.66 10.39 19.02
C ASN A 370 1.41 10.76 18.19
N ASN A 371 1.55 10.92 16.87
CA ASN A 371 0.44 11.15 15.96
C ASN A 371 0.13 9.84 15.22
N THR A 372 -1.06 9.32 15.49
CA THR A 372 -1.58 7.97 15.22
C THR A 372 -1.79 7.60 13.74
N PHE A 373 -1.08 8.21 12.80
CA PHE A 373 -1.16 7.81 11.39
C PHE A 373 0.24 7.60 10.82
N TYR A 374 0.50 6.34 10.43
CA TYR A 374 1.64 5.90 9.64
C TYR A 374 1.96 6.95 8.58
N SER A 375 2.99 7.76 8.82
CA SER A 375 3.37 8.75 7.82
C SER A 375 3.86 8.00 6.58
N SER A 376 3.51 8.50 5.41
CA SER A 376 4.04 8.15 4.09
C SER A 376 5.54 7.80 4.08
N LEU A 377 6.34 8.47 4.92
CA LEU A 377 7.77 8.22 5.09
C LEU A 377 8.06 6.94 5.90
N ALA A 378 7.28 6.63 6.93
CA ALA A 378 7.42 5.39 7.70
C ALA A 378 7.04 4.15 6.87
N GLU A 379 5.99 4.22 6.05
CA GLU A 379 5.65 3.15 5.11
C GLU A 379 6.79 2.91 4.10
N LEU A 380 7.37 3.99 3.58
CA LEU A 380 8.51 3.91 2.67
C LEU A 380 9.76 3.34 3.34
N CYS A 381 10.05 3.73 4.59
CA CYS A 381 11.13 3.13 5.37
C CYS A 381 10.90 1.63 5.59
N ASN A 382 9.69 1.22 5.97
CA ASN A 382 9.34 -0.19 6.14
C ASN A 382 9.51 -0.98 4.85
N TYR A 383 9.13 -0.41 3.70
CA TYR A 383 9.35 -1.03 2.41
C TYR A 383 10.83 -1.34 2.17
N TYR A 384 11.71 -0.34 2.26
CA TYR A 384 13.14 -0.55 2.02
C TYR A 384 13.80 -1.43 3.08
N ILE A 385 13.36 -1.36 4.34
CA ILE A 385 13.79 -2.29 5.39
C ILE A 385 13.48 -3.74 5.00
N ASN A 386 12.29 -4.01 4.47
CA ASN A 386 11.92 -5.36 4.03
C ASN A 386 12.77 -5.82 2.82
N GLU A 387 13.02 -4.94 1.85
CA GLU A 387 13.92 -5.26 0.73
C GLU A 387 15.34 -5.60 1.21
N LEU A 388 15.84 -4.88 2.22
CA LEU A 388 17.12 -5.18 2.85
C LEU A 388 17.12 -6.53 3.56
N CYS A 389 16.03 -6.89 4.25
CA CYS A 389 15.87 -8.22 4.85
C CYS A 389 15.88 -9.33 3.79
N SER A 390 15.20 -9.13 2.66
CA SER A 390 15.25 -10.07 1.53
C SER A 390 16.67 -10.24 0.98
N PHE A 391 17.42 -9.13 0.86
CA PHE A 391 18.83 -9.16 0.48
C PHE A 391 19.70 -9.96 1.48
N SER A 392 19.49 -9.77 2.79
CA SER A 392 20.16 -10.54 3.84
C SER A 392 19.93 -12.06 3.71
N LEU A 393 18.70 -12.45 3.37
CA LEU A 393 18.37 -13.85 3.08
C LEU A 393 19.08 -14.37 1.82
N GLU A 394 19.13 -13.56 0.75
CA GLU A 394 19.78 -13.94 -0.51
C GLU A 394 21.28 -14.20 -0.34
N ILE A 395 21.95 -13.41 0.49
CA ILE A 395 23.39 -13.59 0.78
C ILE A 395 23.68 -14.64 1.86
N GLY A 396 22.63 -15.20 2.48
CA GLY A 396 22.76 -16.20 3.54
C GLY A 396 23.23 -15.64 4.89
N ASP A 397 23.14 -14.32 5.09
CA ASP A 397 23.51 -13.66 6.36
C ASP A 397 22.25 -13.23 7.10
N ILE A 398 21.57 -14.20 7.70
CA ILE A 398 20.32 -14.00 8.47
C ILE A 398 20.56 -13.11 9.71
N GLY A 399 21.82 -12.98 10.15
CA GLY A 399 22.23 -12.16 11.29
C GLY A 399 22.59 -10.71 10.92
N LEU A 400 22.57 -10.34 9.63
CA LEU A 400 23.13 -9.09 9.11
C LEU A 400 22.65 -7.84 9.86
N PHE A 401 21.37 -7.82 10.26
CA PHE A 401 20.76 -6.69 10.95
C PHE A 401 20.50 -6.94 12.43
N THR A 402 20.69 -8.16 12.93
CA THR A 402 20.40 -8.52 14.32
C THR A 402 21.21 -7.67 15.30
N GLU A 403 22.48 -7.41 15.01
CA GLU A 403 23.32 -6.54 15.84
C GLU A 403 22.83 -5.09 15.85
N ILE A 404 22.37 -4.57 14.70
CA ILE A 404 21.85 -3.19 14.58
C ILE A 404 20.51 -3.04 15.32
N GLU A 405 19.69 -4.09 15.35
CA GLU A 405 18.43 -4.09 16.09
C GLU A 405 18.64 -4.14 17.61
N LEU A 406 19.57 -4.98 18.06
CA LEU A 406 19.79 -5.26 19.47
C LEU A 406 20.77 -4.30 20.15
N ASN A 407 21.70 -3.71 19.40
CA ASN A 407 22.74 -2.83 19.93
C ASN A 407 22.54 -1.38 19.46
N ILE A 408 22.11 -0.52 20.40
CA ILE A 408 21.90 0.91 20.15
C ILE A 408 23.20 1.59 19.69
N ALA A 409 24.37 1.20 20.22
CA ALA A 409 25.65 1.80 19.85
C ALA A 409 25.99 1.50 18.39
N THR A 410 25.85 0.23 17.97
CA THR A 410 26.05 -0.20 16.57
C THR A 410 25.09 0.54 15.63
N ARG A 411 23.82 0.70 16.01
CA ARG A 411 22.86 1.47 15.21
C ARG A 411 23.24 2.94 15.08
N LEU A 412 23.68 3.56 16.17
CA LEU A 412 24.12 4.96 16.17
C LEU A 412 25.36 5.16 15.31
N GLU A 413 26.30 4.22 15.35
CA GLU A 413 27.50 4.23 14.52
C GLU A 413 27.16 4.21 13.02
N TYR A 414 26.36 3.23 12.58
CA TYR A 414 25.96 3.13 11.18
C TYR A 414 25.09 4.32 10.72
N ASN A 415 24.21 4.82 11.60
CA ASN A 415 23.45 6.02 11.31
C ASN A 415 24.35 7.26 11.21
N GLN A 416 25.41 7.34 12.02
CA GLN A 416 26.40 8.41 11.93
C GLN A 416 27.18 8.33 10.62
N GLN A 417 27.61 7.14 10.21
CA GLN A 417 28.24 6.93 8.89
C GLN A 417 27.32 7.39 7.75
N ALA A 418 26.03 7.05 7.80
CA ALA A 418 25.05 7.54 6.83
C ALA A 418 24.99 9.08 6.78
N ASN A 419 24.95 9.73 7.95
CA ASN A 419 24.93 11.19 8.06
C ASN A 419 26.21 11.83 7.53
N ASP A 420 27.37 11.24 7.79
CA ASP A 420 28.66 11.73 7.32
C ASP A 420 28.74 11.64 5.79
N MET A 421 28.31 10.51 5.20
CA MET A 421 28.15 10.37 3.76
C MET A 421 27.24 11.48 3.20
N ILE A 422 26.04 11.67 3.76
CA ILE A 422 25.11 12.73 3.34
C ILE A 422 25.75 14.13 3.43
N SER A 423 26.52 14.41 4.47
CA SER A 423 27.17 15.72 4.67
C SER A 423 28.38 15.96 3.76
N GLY A 424 28.87 14.94 3.05
CA GLY A 424 30.09 15.04 2.25
C GLY A 424 31.37 15.15 3.07
N LYS A 425 31.31 14.83 4.38
CA LYS A 425 32.50 14.62 5.19
C LYS A 425 33.16 13.34 4.67
N LEU A 426 34.38 13.47 4.13
CA LEU A 426 35.20 12.34 3.71
C LEU A 426 35.42 11.44 4.93
N ILE A 427 34.77 10.27 4.92
CA ILE A 427 35.08 9.20 5.86
C ILE A 427 36.33 8.52 5.31
N ASP A 428 37.46 8.71 5.99
CA ASP A 428 38.62 7.86 5.77
C ASP A 428 38.32 6.51 6.43
N ILE A 429 37.72 5.59 5.66
CA ILE A 429 37.19 4.30 6.14
C ILE A 429 38.27 3.47 6.84
N ASN A 430 39.55 3.75 6.58
CA ASN A 430 40.69 3.09 7.20
C ASN A 430 40.94 3.51 8.67
N ASN A 431 40.42 4.65 9.14
CA ASN A 431 40.68 5.13 10.50
C ASN A 431 39.69 4.61 11.56
N MET A 432 38.57 3.97 11.17
CA MET A 432 37.60 3.44 12.15
C MET A 432 37.83 1.97 12.53
N ARG A 433 38.56 1.18 11.72
CA ARG A 433 38.75 -0.26 11.97
C ARG A 433 39.93 -0.64 12.88
N PHE A 434 40.79 0.31 13.27
CA PHE A 434 42.02 0.03 14.04
C PHE A 434 42.19 0.85 15.34
N GLY A 435 41.13 1.46 15.86
CA GLY A 435 41.19 2.24 17.10
C GLY A 435 41.17 1.45 18.41
N GLY A 436 41.33 0.13 18.37
CA GLY A 436 41.15 -0.75 19.52
C GLY A 436 42.30 -1.71 19.75
N GLU A 437 43.53 -1.21 19.90
CA GLU A 437 44.60 -1.85 20.69
C GLU A 437 45.87 -0.97 20.61
N VAL A 438 46.29 -0.40 21.74
CA VAL A 438 47.65 -0.15 22.29
C VAL A 438 47.42 0.88 23.43
N SER A 439 47.50 0.55 24.71
CA SER A 439 48.77 0.42 25.44
C SER A 439 48.54 -0.18 26.84
N MET A 440 49.18 -1.31 27.12
CA MET A 440 49.85 -1.52 28.39
C MET A 440 51.26 -2.06 28.08
N ALA A 441 52.24 -1.16 28.14
CA ALA A 441 53.63 -1.44 28.46
C ALA A 441 54.18 -0.24 29.23
#